data_AF-A0A7S0AAV4-F1
#
_entry.id   AF-A0A7S0AAV4-F1
#
_cell.length_a   1.000
_cell.length_b   1.000
_cell.length_c   1.000
_cell.angle_alpha   90.00
_cell.angle_beta   90.00
_cell.angle_gamma   90.00
#
_symmetry.space_group_name_H-M   'P 1'
#
loop_
_entity.id
_entity.type
_entity.pdbx_description
1 polymer ?
#
loop_
_entity_poly.entity_id
_entity_poly.type
_entity_poly.pdbx_seq_one_letter_code
_entity_poly.pdbx_strand_id
1 'polypeptide(L)'
;LKSLPPAAREGLAATSACQGPRPPAGLCQTPCRPPPPMSGAGSRDRQSLVLRYNYFLNTLDLSLASEATPRDTLESQYKDLLGFVRSLSPEEKSFIQQENKDWDAERRRDLQERCRERLPGVL
;
A
#
# COMPACT_ATOMS: atom_id res chain seq x y z
N LEU A 1 17.60 -33.04 44.45
CA LEU A 1 16.84 -32.49 43.30
C LEU A 1 17.83 -31.67 42.48
N LYS A 2 18.06 -31.86 41.18
CA LYS A 2 17.30 -32.52 40.11
C LYS A 2 18.34 -32.87 39.03
N SER A 3 18.34 -34.12 38.58
CA SER A 3 19.12 -34.66 37.47
C SER A 3 18.73 -34.01 36.14
N LEU A 4 19.67 -33.93 35.18
CA LEU A 4 19.42 -34.03 33.74
C LEU A 4 20.74 -34.38 32.99
N PRO A 5 20.76 -35.44 32.15
CA PRO A 5 21.96 -35.96 31.48
C PRO A 5 22.18 -35.38 30.06
N PRO A 6 23.42 -35.47 29.52
CA PRO A 6 23.73 -35.13 28.12
C PRO A 6 23.37 -36.28 27.18
N ALA A 7 22.47 -36.02 26.23
CA ALA A 7 22.16 -36.94 25.14
C ALA A 7 23.23 -36.81 24.04
N ALA A 8 24.13 -37.78 23.99
CA ALA A 8 24.80 -38.17 22.75
C ALA A 8 23.88 -39.13 21.99
N ARG A 9 23.71 -38.93 20.68
CA ARG A 9 23.64 -40.02 19.70
C ARG A 9 23.81 -39.51 18.27
N GLU A 10 24.73 -40.19 17.62
CA GLU A 10 25.22 -40.07 16.25
C GLU A 10 24.19 -40.58 15.23
N GLY A 11 24.40 -40.23 13.94
CA GLY A 11 24.26 -41.22 12.87
C GLY A 11 23.51 -40.82 11.59
N LEU A 12 24.30 -40.62 10.52
CA LEU A 12 24.10 -41.00 9.10
C LEU A 12 23.00 -40.31 8.26
N ALA A 13 23.39 -39.53 7.23
CA ALA A 13 23.63 -39.93 5.82
C ALA A 13 22.32 -39.93 4.99
N ALA A 14 22.21 -39.54 3.71
CA ALA A 14 23.10 -39.13 2.63
C ALA A 14 22.25 -38.22 1.70
N THR A 15 22.78 -37.25 0.96
CA THR A 15 23.17 -37.38 -0.46
C THR A 15 23.64 -35.98 -0.88
N SER A 16 24.90 -35.78 -1.27
CA SER A 16 25.46 -36.07 -2.59
C SER A 16 24.73 -35.33 -3.73
N ALA A 17 25.35 -34.24 -4.21
CA ALA A 17 25.90 -34.12 -5.57
C ALA A 17 25.61 -32.79 -6.30
N CYS A 18 26.69 -32.24 -6.86
CA CYS A 18 26.80 -31.50 -8.12
C CYS A 18 26.56 -29.98 -8.17
N GLN A 19 27.69 -29.31 -8.00
CA GLN A 19 28.21 -28.08 -8.62
C GLN A 19 27.82 -27.83 -10.10
N GLY A 20 27.24 -26.63 -10.38
CA GLY A 20 27.31 -25.80 -11.61
C GLY A 20 26.57 -26.26 -12.89
N PRO A 21 26.45 -25.43 -13.98
CA PRO A 21 26.28 -23.98 -14.12
C PRO A 21 24.97 -23.58 -14.88
N ARG A 22 24.59 -22.28 -14.93
CA ARG A 22 23.59 -21.67 -15.87
C ARG A 22 24.04 -21.85 -17.35
N PRO A 23 23.22 -21.59 -18.42
CA PRO A 23 21.75 -21.52 -18.68
C PRO A 23 21.37 -22.41 -19.93
N PRO A 24 20.22 -22.34 -20.70
CA PRO A 24 19.61 -21.18 -21.37
C PRO A 24 18.05 -21.10 -21.30
N ALA A 25 17.51 -20.01 -21.85
CA ALA A 25 16.09 -19.73 -22.05
C ALA A 25 15.31 -20.87 -22.71
N GLY A 26 14.11 -21.16 -22.20
CA GLY A 26 13.20 -22.13 -22.79
C GLY A 26 11.83 -22.18 -22.08
N LEU A 27 10.90 -21.37 -22.57
CA LEU A 27 9.45 -21.64 -22.69
C LEU A 27 8.77 -22.45 -21.57
N CYS A 28 8.28 -21.76 -20.54
CA CYS A 28 7.07 -22.16 -19.81
C CYS A 28 6.07 -21.01 -19.87
N GLN A 29 5.44 -20.84 -21.03
CA GLN A 29 4.23 -20.04 -21.15
C GLN A 29 3.06 -20.88 -20.64
N THR A 30 2.83 -20.87 -19.32
CA THR A 30 1.49 -21.10 -18.80
C THR A 30 0.75 -19.77 -18.94
N PRO A 31 -0.30 -19.65 -19.78
CA PRO A 31 -1.18 -18.51 -19.68
C PRO A 31 -1.83 -18.59 -18.31
N CYS A 32 -1.41 -17.72 -17.39
CA CYS A 32 -2.12 -17.44 -16.15
C CYS A 32 -3.53 -17.00 -16.55
N ARG A 33 -4.45 -17.96 -16.60
CA ARG A 33 -5.87 -17.71 -16.78
C ARG A 33 -6.27 -16.69 -15.72
N PRO A 34 -6.77 -15.50 -16.08
CA PRO A 34 -7.27 -14.57 -15.08
C PRO A 34 -8.39 -15.29 -14.32
N PRO A 35 -8.38 -15.29 -12.98
CA PRO A 35 -9.49 -15.86 -12.22
C PRO A 35 -10.79 -15.14 -12.64
N PRO A 36 -11.92 -15.86 -12.73
CA PRO A 36 -13.19 -15.22 -13.06
C PRO A 36 -13.49 -14.13 -12.02
N PRO A 37 -14.17 -13.03 -12.41
CA PRO A 37 -14.52 -11.97 -11.49
C PRO A 37 -15.38 -12.56 -10.37
N MET A 38 -14.84 -12.61 -9.16
CA MET A 38 -15.62 -13.00 -7.99
C MET A 38 -16.67 -11.92 -7.75
N SER A 39 -17.96 -12.25 -7.90
CA SER A 39 -19.10 -11.35 -7.72
C SER A 39 -19.30 -10.82 -6.29
N GLY A 40 -18.30 -10.93 -5.40
CA GLY A 40 -18.20 -10.23 -4.12
C GLY A 40 -17.10 -9.15 -4.09
N ALA A 41 -16.35 -8.97 -5.19
CA ALA A 41 -15.20 -8.08 -5.28
C ALA A 41 -15.59 -6.60 -5.11
N GLY A 42 -16.73 -6.18 -5.67
CA GLY A 42 -17.12 -4.76 -5.69
C GLY A 42 -17.18 -4.06 -4.32
N SER A 43 -17.63 -4.75 -3.26
CA SER A 43 -17.67 -4.13 -1.92
C SER A 43 -16.27 -4.06 -1.29
N ARG A 44 -15.45 -5.08 -1.51
CA ARG A 44 -14.06 -5.16 -1.02
C ARG A 44 -13.17 -4.15 -1.74
N ASP A 45 -13.33 -4.02 -3.05
CA ASP A 45 -12.67 -3.02 -3.88
C ASP A 45 -13.09 -1.61 -3.42
N ARG A 46 -14.38 -1.35 -3.20
CA ARG A 46 -14.87 -0.05 -2.70
C ARG A 46 -14.37 0.31 -1.31
N GLN A 47 -14.35 -0.64 -0.36
CA GLN A 47 -13.73 -0.39 0.95
C GLN A 47 -12.23 -0.10 0.83
N SER A 48 -11.52 -0.76 -0.09
CA SER A 48 -10.12 -0.47 -0.35
C SER A 48 -9.89 0.96 -0.85
N LEU A 49 -10.85 1.56 -1.56
CA LEU A 49 -10.79 2.95 -2.01
C LEU A 49 -10.85 3.91 -0.82
N VAL A 50 -11.74 3.67 0.14
CA VAL A 50 -11.86 4.49 1.36
C VAL A 50 -10.56 4.42 2.17
N LEU A 51 -10.01 3.22 2.35
CA LEU A 51 -8.74 3.02 3.04
C LEU A 51 -7.58 3.72 2.34
N ARG A 52 -7.50 3.60 1.01
CA ARG A 52 -6.44 4.26 0.22
C ARG A 52 -6.56 5.78 0.26
N TYR A 53 -7.78 6.29 0.17
CA TYR A 53 -8.05 7.73 0.31
C TYR A 53 -7.62 8.24 1.69
N ASN A 54 -8.01 7.54 2.77
CA ASN A 54 -7.60 7.85 4.13
C ASN A 54 -6.09 7.76 4.33
N TYR A 55 -5.43 6.78 3.72
CA TYR A 55 -3.98 6.67 3.72
C TYR A 55 -3.34 7.94 3.15
N PHE A 56 -3.75 8.39 1.95
CA PHE A 56 -3.21 9.61 1.36
C PHE A 56 -3.40 10.85 2.25
N LEU A 57 -4.60 11.02 2.81
CA LEU A 57 -4.89 12.16 3.69
C LEU A 57 -4.05 12.12 4.97
N ASN A 58 -3.96 10.96 5.62
CA ASN A 58 -3.18 10.80 6.84
C ASN A 58 -1.68 11.01 6.58
N THR A 59 -1.15 10.49 5.47
CA THR A 59 0.25 10.68 5.09
C THR A 59 0.55 12.15 4.82
N LEU A 60 -0.34 12.88 4.14
CA LEU A 60 -0.21 14.32 3.94
C LEU A 60 -0.28 15.09 5.25
N ASP A 61 -1.23 14.77 6.13
CA ASP A 61 -1.39 15.44 7.43
C ASP A 61 -0.14 15.27 8.32
N LEU A 62 0.37 14.04 8.42
CA LEU A 62 1.62 13.72 9.12
C LEU A 62 2.80 14.49 8.52
N SER A 63 2.89 14.52 7.18
CA SER A 63 3.96 15.21 6.47
C SER A 63 3.90 16.73 6.68
N LEU A 64 2.70 17.31 6.73
CA LEU A 64 2.46 18.74 7.00
C LEU A 64 2.65 19.11 8.47
N ALA A 65 2.46 18.17 9.40
CA ALA A 65 2.73 18.39 10.82
C ALA A 65 4.24 18.51 11.10
N SER A 66 5.07 17.88 10.26
CA SER A 66 6.52 17.99 10.33
C SER A 66 7.04 19.17 9.49
N GLU A 67 7.73 20.11 10.11
CA GLU A 67 8.47 21.18 9.39
C GLU A 67 9.71 20.66 8.66
N ALA A 68 10.22 19.49 9.04
CA ALA A 68 11.38 18.88 8.40
C ALA A 68 11.06 18.23 7.05
N THR A 69 9.78 18.03 6.71
CA THR A 69 9.40 17.42 5.44
C THR A 69 9.68 18.39 4.29
N PRO A 70 10.50 18.00 3.29
CA PRO A 70 10.80 18.87 2.17
C PRO A 70 9.58 19.12 1.29
N ARG A 71 9.57 20.31 0.68
CA ARG A 71 8.47 20.78 -0.17
C ARG A 71 8.18 19.84 -1.34
N ASP A 72 9.21 19.33 -2.01
CA ASP A 72 9.07 18.41 -3.15
C ASP A 72 8.33 17.12 -2.76
N THR A 73 8.57 16.63 -1.54
CA THR A 73 7.89 15.44 -1.00
C THR A 73 6.40 15.72 -0.74
N LEU A 74 6.08 16.87 -0.15
CA LEU A 74 4.68 17.29 0.04
C LEU A 74 3.96 17.46 -1.30
N GLU A 75 4.62 18.07 -2.29
CA GLU A 75 4.08 18.25 -3.63
C GLU A 75 3.80 16.91 -4.33
N SER A 76 4.74 15.96 -4.24
CA SER A 76 4.55 14.62 -4.80
C SER A 76 3.35 13.90 -4.16
N GLN A 77 3.28 13.88 -2.82
CA GLN A 77 2.17 13.25 -2.11
C GLN A 77 0.83 13.89 -2.45
N TYR A 78 0.80 15.22 -2.59
CA TYR A 78 -0.41 15.95 -2.96
C TYR A 78 -0.84 15.62 -4.40
N LYS A 79 0.11 15.57 -5.34
CA LYS A 79 -0.14 15.14 -6.72
C LYS A 79 -0.66 13.70 -6.80
N ASP A 80 -0.12 12.80 -5.98
CA ASP A 80 -0.59 11.41 -5.90
C ASP A 80 -2.03 11.32 -5.39
N LEU A 81 -2.38 12.09 -4.35
CA LEU A 81 -3.76 12.21 -3.87
C LEU A 81 -4.69 12.73 -4.99
N LEU A 82 -4.30 13.82 -5.67
CA LEU A 82 -5.10 14.36 -6.77
C LEU A 82 -5.24 13.38 -7.93
N GLY A 83 -4.17 12.67 -8.29
CA GLY A 83 -4.19 11.62 -9.31
C GLY A 83 -5.18 10.51 -8.94
N PHE A 84 -5.14 10.05 -7.69
CA PHE A 84 -6.11 9.10 -7.17
C PHE A 84 -7.54 9.64 -7.25
N VAL A 85 -7.82 10.83 -6.72
CA VAL A 85 -9.18 11.41 -6.75
C VAL A 85 -9.70 11.64 -8.17
N ARG A 86 -8.83 11.99 -9.11
CA ARG A 86 -9.19 12.15 -10.53
C ARG A 86 -9.46 10.81 -11.22
N SER A 87 -8.82 9.74 -10.79
CA SER A 87 -9.05 8.38 -11.31
C SER A 87 -10.38 7.78 -10.87
N LEU A 88 -10.99 8.30 -9.79
CA LEU A 88 -12.25 7.79 -9.26
C LEU A 88 -13.44 8.21 -10.14
N SER A 89 -14.34 7.26 -10.36
CA SER A 89 -15.67 7.50 -10.92
C SER A 89 -16.55 8.32 -9.97
N PRO A 90 -17.62 8.96 -10.46
CA PRO A 90 -18.57 9.69 -9.62
C PRO A 90 -19.19 8.82 -8.52
N GLU A 91 -19.48 7.56 -8.82
CA GLU A 91 -20.05 6.60 -7.89
C GLU A 91 -19.09 6.27 -6.74
N GLU A 92 -17.81 6.07 -7.06
CA GLU A 92 -16.76 5.84 -6.07
C GLU A 92 -16.50 7.09 -5.21
N LYS A 93 -16.56 8.28 -5.81
CA LYS A 93 -16.47 9.55 -5.06
C LYS A 93 -17.60 9.69 -4.06
N SER A 94 -18.84 9.42 -4.48
CA SER A 94 -20.00 9.42 -3.59
C SER A 94 -19.87 8.36 -2.49
N PHE A 95 -19.40 7.16 -2.83
CA PHE A 95 -19.16 6.10 -1.84
C PHE A 95 -18.14 6.51 -0.79
N ILE A 96 -16.98 7.07 -1.20
CA ILE A 96 -15.97 7.56 -0.27
C ILE A 96 -16.52 8.70 0.58
N GLN A 97 -17.29 9.63 0.01
CA GLN A 97 -17.89 10.71 0.79
C GLN A 97 -18.88 10.21 1.84
N GLN A 98 -19.59 9.11 1.56
CA GLN A 98 -20.57 8.54 2.48
C GLN A 98 -19.93 7.67 3.57
N GLU A 99 -18.92 6.87 3.21
CA GLU A 99 -18.29 5.90 4.13
C GLU A 99 -17.11 6.47 4.91
N ASN A 100 -16.47 7.55 4.43
CA ASN A 100 -15.35 8.16 5.14
C ASN A 100 -15.84 8.98 6.34
N LYS A 101 -15.75 8.36 7.52
CA LYS A 101 -16.11 8.98 8.81
C LYS A 101 -14.90 9.56 9.56
N ASP A 102 -13.69 9.25 9.11
CA ASP A 102 -12.45 9.70 9.77
C ASP A 102 -12.05 11.12 9.34
N TRP A 103 -12.51 11.54 8.15
CA TRP A 103 -12.19 12.81 7.52
C TRP A 103 -13.45 13.59 7.13
N ASP A 104 -13.93 14.41 8.06
CA ASP A 104 -15.04 15.33 7.82
C ASP A 104 -14.68 16.43 6.80
N ALA A 105 -15.71 17.11 6.29
CA ALA A 105 -15.55 18.17 5.30
C ALA A 105 -14.67 19.33 5.83
N GLU A 106 -14.82 19.67 7.11
CA GLU A 106 -14.02 20.70 7.77
C GLU A 106 -12.55 20.31 7.84
N ARG A 107 -12.25 19.09 8.31
CA ARG A 107 -10.88 18.58 8.42
C ARG A 107 -10.19 18.48 7.06
N ARG A 108 -10.93 18.08 6.02
CA ARG A 108 -10.43 18.06 4.64
C ARG A 108 -10.13 19.48 4.12
N ARG A 109 -10.95 20.46 4.49
CA ARG A 109 -10.72 21.86 4.13
C ARG A 109 -9.49 22.43 4.83
N ASP A 110 -9.34 22.18 6.12
CA ASP A 110 -8.15 22.56 6.90
C ASP A 110 -6.87 21.98 6.29
N LEU A 111 -6.88 20.68 5.96
CA LEU A 111 -5.74 20.04 5.30
C LEU A 111 -5.41 20.70 3.95
N GLN A 112 -6.43 21.04 3.15
CA GLN A 112 -6.22 21.74 1.88
C GLN A 112 -5.64 23.14 2.09
N GLU A 113 -6.07 23.87 3.13
CA GLU A 113 -5.55 25.19 3.44
C GLU A 113 -4.08 25.11 3.85
N ARG A 114 -3.72 24.18 4.74
CA ARG A 114 -2.32 23.91 5.11
C ARG A 114 -1.46 23.49 3.91
N CYS A 115 -2.03 22.72 2.98
CA CYS A 115 -1.36 22.43 1.70
C CYS A 115 -1.12 23.72 0.89
N ARG A 116 -2.08 24.66 0.80
CA ARG A 116 -1.89 25.93 0.06
C ARG A 116 -0.80 26.79 0.68
N GLU A 117 -0.75 26.86 2.00
CA GLU A 117 0.25 27.64 2.73
C GLU A 117 1.67 27.11 2.49
N ARG A 118 1.85 25.79 2.50
CA ARG A 118 3.17 25.15 2.32
C ARG A 118 3.55 24.93 0.86
N LEU A 119 2.59 24.87 -0.05
CA LEU A 119 2.78 24.64 -1.49
C LEU A 119 2.20 25.79 -2.35
N PRO A 120 2.62 27.05 -2.13
CA PRO A 120 2.12 28.16 -2.94
C PRO A 120 2.55 27.97 -4.40
N GLY A 121 1.60 27.76 -5.31
CA GLY A 121 1.82 27.56 -6.75
C GLY A 121 1.57 26.14 -7.28
N VAL A 122 1.34 25.15 -6.41
CA VAL A 122 0.86 23.80 -6.81
C VAL A 122 -0.67 23.73 -6.84
N LEU A 123 -1.30 24.58 -6.01
CA LEU A 123 -2.73 24.77 -5.82
C LEU A 123 -3.16 26.13 -6.39
#